data_AF-A0A7X7HPW7-F1
#
_entry.id   AF-A0A7X7HPW7-F1
#
_cell.length_a   1.000
_cell.length_b   1.000
_cell.length_c   1.000
_cell.angle_alpha   90.00
_cell.angle_beta   90.00
_cell.angle_gamma   90.00
#
_symmetry.space_group_name_H-M   'P 1'
#
loop_
_entity.id
_entity.type
_entity.pdbx_description
1 polymer ?
#
loop_
_entity_poly.entity_id
_entity_poly.type
_entity_poly.pdbx_seq_one_letter_code
_entity_poly.pdbx_strand_id
1 'polypeptide(L)'
;MAGLFPTAGNRLRLTATVTLVLLTFCFLWLFYDLYAYIAIKGKSPDSEAIGRLAGLGFPVRILLFISFAVLLLKAFRNGFKASLPVIITIITGTASVIAMFFDFAALDDIGNDYLVHGYRCTGEWFWLFGSLMLRMAFYISLALFIVLIMRSQRALTEASGLVVDEALFEATQWVGIVCGMTGVAFTVYAYAVLGDAALKSWLTWLMLFYCAVIIIPWLALVAYWIFRLATKTDRTVYDEKQRHDLAFSGMVTWLSSIPLMAVIMIINFGDESRATAHLWFPFYLFASLLIFSATLLTRFRRG
;
A
#
# COMPACT_ATOMS: atom_id res chain seq x y z
N MET A 1 -23.56 -2.69 -39.07
CA MET A 1 -23.49 -2.15 -37.68
C MET A 1 -22.44 -2.93 -36.87
N ALA A 2 -21.15 -2.78 -37.20
CA ALA A 2 -20.05 -3.55 -36.58
C ALA A 2 -18.99 -2.65 -35.91
N GLY A 3 -19.42 -1.57 -35.23
CA GLY A 3 -18.51 -0.55 -34.68
C GLY A 3 -18.75 -0.15 -33.22
N LEU A 4 -19.65 -0.81 -32.49
CA LEU A 4 -20.10 -0.33 -31.17
C LEU A 4 -19.38 -0.94 -29.96
N PHE A 5 -18.50 -1.92 -30.15
CA PHE A 5 -17.73 -2.48 -29.05
C PHE A 5 -16.31 -1.88 -29.01
N PRO A 6 -15.92 -1.17 -27.94
CA PRO A 6 -14.58 -0.64 -27.82
C PRO A 6 -13.58 -1.81 -27.76
N THR A 7 -12.59 -1.76 -28.65
CA THR A 7 -11.45 -2.68 -28.65
C THR A 7 -10.75 -2.68 -27.29
N ALA A 8 -10.03 -3.75 -26.95
CA ALA A 8 -9.30 -3.85 -25.68
C ALA A 8 -8.37 -2.65 -25.43
N GLY A 9 -7.80 -2.09 -26.51
CA GLY A 9 -7.01 -0.86 -26.48
C GLY A 9 -7.81 0.37 -26.06
N ASN A 10 -9.01 0.56 -26.63
CA ASN A 10 -9.89 1.69 -26.31
C ASN A 10 -10.37 1.66 -24.84
N ARG A 11 -10.59 0.46 -24.27
CA ARG A 11 -10.99 0.31 -22.86
C ARG A 11 -9.87 0.68 -21.89
N LEU A 12 -8.62 0.35 -22.21
CA LEU A 12 -7.47 0.76 -21.39
C LEU A 12 -7.27 2.27 -21.44
N ARG A 13 -7.38 2.89 -22.62
CA ARG A 13 -7.30 4.35 -22.76
C ARG A 13 -8.38 5.08 -21.99
N LEU A 14 -9.64 4.64 -22.10
CA LEU A 14 -10.73 5.22 -21.32
C LEU A 14 -10.42 5.17 -19.83
N THR A 15 -9.92 4.03 -19.34
CA THR A 15 -9.54 3.89 -17.93
C THR A 15 -8.41 4.84 -17.58
N ALA A 16 -7.35 4.91 -18.40
CA ALA A 16 -6.21 5.80 -18.18
C ALA A 16 -6.64 7.27 -18.18
N THR A 17 -7.55 7.68 -19.06
CA THR A 17 -8.12 9.04 -19.10
C THR A 17 -8.95 9.33 -17.86
N VAL A 18 -9.80 8.41 -17.41
CA VAL A 18 -10.55 8.58 -16.15
C VAL A 18 -9.60 8.70 -14.96
N THR A 19 -8.58 7.85 -14.88
CA THR A 19 -7.55 7.92 -13.83
C THR A 19 -6.78 9.24 -13.91
N LEU A 20 -6.47 9.74 -15.11
CA LEU A 20 -5.78 11.03 -15.29
C LEU A 20 -6.62 12.20 -14.80
N VAL A 21 -7.92 12.22 -15.12
CA VAL A 21 -8.84 13.27 -14.64
C VAL A 21 -8.91 13.27 -13.11
N LEU A 22 -9.09 12.09 -12.50
CA LEU A 22 -9.08 11.95 -11.03
C LEU A 22 -7.74 12.37 -10.43
N LEU A 23 -6.64 12.03 -11.10
CA LEU A 23 -5.29 12.40 -10.69
C LEU A 23 -5.12 13.92 -10.71
N THR A 24 -5.58 14.61 -11.76
CA THR A 24 -5.54 16.07 -11.83
C THR A 24 -6.32 16.71 -10.68
N PHE A 25 -7.53 16.22 -10.40
CA PHE A 25 -8.30 16.70 -9.24
C PHE A 25 -7.57 16.46 -7.92
N CYS A 26 -7.03 15.25 -7.69
CA CYS A 26 -6.28 14.94 -6.48
C CYS A 26 -4.98 15.75 -6.36
N PHE A 27 -4.32 16.04 -7.47
CA PHE A 27 -3.09 16.83 -7.50
C PHE A 27 -3.37 18.29 -7.10
N LEU A 28 -4.45 18.88 -7.61
CA LEU A 28 -4.93 20.20 -7.14
C LEU A 28 -5.31 20.14 -5.66
N TRP A 29 -5.99 19.08 -5.23
CA TRP A 29 -6.37 18.89 -3.83
C TRP A 29 -5.17 18.76 -2.88
N LEU A 30 -4.05 18.21 -3.35
CA LEU A 30 -2.82 18.11 -2.55
C LEU A 30 -2.26 19.47 -2.18
N PHE A 31 -2.34 20.46 -3.08
CA PHE A 31 -1.97 21.85 -2.74
C PHE A 31 -2.97 22.48 -1.78
N TYR A 32 -4.25 22.17 -1.94
CA TYR A 32 -5.25 22.59 -0.97
C TYR A 32 -4.99 21.99 0.42
N ASP A 33 -4.65 20.70 0.52
CA ASP A 33 -4.27 20.06 1.78
C ASP A 33 -3.04 20.73 2.40
N LEU A 34 -2.01 21.03 1.60
CA LEU A 34 -0.82 21.72 2.07
C LEU A 34 -1.16 23.10 2.66
N TYR A 35 -1.97 23.88 1.94
CA TYR A 35 -2.48 25.16 2.43
C TYR A 35 -3.29 24.98 3.73
N ALA A 36 -4.20 24.00 3.75
CA ALA A 36 -5.06 23.71 4.88
C ALA A 36 -4.25 23.35 6.12
N TYR A 37 -3.25 22.48 5.99
CA TYR A 37 -2.40 22.07 7.10
C TYR A 37 -1.56 23.23 7.64
N ILE A 38 -1.05 24.11 6.78
CA ILE A 38 -0.34 25.32 7.21
C ILE A 38 -1.31 26.27 7.96
N ALA A 39 -2.52 26.48 7.43
CA ALA A 39 -3.51 27.35 8.04
C ALA A 39 -4.01 26.83 9.41
N ILE A 40 -4.28 25.53 9.53
CA ILE A 40 -4.68 24.89 10.78
C ILE A 40 -3.54 24.95 11.81
N LYS A 41 -2.30 24.67 11.38
CA LYS A 41 -1.12 24.79 12.24
C LYS A 41 -0.86 26.24 12.67
N GLY A 42 -1.25 27.22 11.86
CA GLY A 42 -1.21 28.64 12.20
C GLY A 42 -2.35 29.11 13.09
N LYS A 43 -3.28 28.23 13.47
CA LYS A 43 -4.52 28.55 14.20
C LYS A 43 -5.32 29.69 13.55
N SER A 44 -5.43 29.65 12.23
CA SER A 44 -6.28 30.57 11.47
C SER A 44 -7.72 30.55 12.00
N PRO A 45 -8.43 31.69 12.07
CA PRO A 45 -9.83 31.73 12.52
C PRO A 45 -10.78 30.85 11.70
N ASP A 46 -10.43 30.55 10.45
CA ASP A 46 -11.23 29.70 9.55
C ASP A 46 -10.81 28.21 9.59
N SER A 47 -10.01 27.78 10.57
CA SER A 47 -9.42 26.44 10.61
C SER A 47 -10.44 25.30 10.55
N GLU A 48 -11.61 25.47 11.15
CA GLU A 48 -12.67 24.46 11.14
C GLU A 48 -13.28 24.28 9.75
N ALA A 49 -13.61 25.39 9.07
CA ALA A 49 -14.14 25.37 7.71
C ALA A 49 -13.12 24.78 6.72
N ILE A 50 -11.86 25.19 6.87
CA ILE A 50 -10.73 24.69 6.06
C ILE A 50 -10.53 23.19 6.27
N GLY A 51 -10.59 22.72 7.52
CA GLY A 51 -10.47 21.30 7.89
C GLY A 51 -11.61 20.43 7.34
N ARG A 52 -12.87 20.89 7.45
CA ARG A 52 -14.02 20.19 6.86
C ARG A 52 -13.87 20.04 5.35
N LEU A 53 -13.46 21.11 4.66
CA LEU A 53 -13.22 21.05 3.22
C LEU A 53 -12.05 20.13 2.90
N ALA A 54 -10.97 20.07 3.69
CA ALA A 54 -9.88 19.11 3.49
C ALA A 54 -10.38 17.65 3.58
N GLY A 55 -11.33 17.38 4.50
CA GLY A 55 -12.00 16.10 4.64
C GLY A 55 -12.75 15.63 3.38
N LEU A 56 -13.33 16.55 2.61
CA LEU A 56 -14.04 16.23 1.36
C LEU A 56 -13.12 15.67 0.25
N GLY A 57 -11.80 15.82 0.40
CA GLY A 57 -10.82 15.23 -0.52
C GLY A 57 -10.69 13.72 -0.41
N PHE A 58 -11.01 13.13 0.74
CA PHE A 58 -10.82 11.70 0.99
C PHE A 58 -11.60 10.80 0.01
N PRO A 59 -12.90 11.02 -0.24
CA PRO A 59 -13.64 10.25 -1.25
C PRO A 59 -13.00 10.30 -2.64
N VAL A 60 -12.51 11.48 -3.06
CA VAL A 60 -11.87 11.65 -4.38
C VAL A 60 -10.56 10.85 -4.46
N ARG A 61 -9.77 10.83 -3.37
CA ARG A 61 -8.55 10.01 -3.29
C ARG A 61 -8.85 8.52 -3.30
N ILE A 62 -9.89 8.07 -2.60
CA ILE A 62 -10.35 6.67 -2.63
C ILE A 62 -10.71 6.27 -4.07
N LEU A 63 -11.46 7.11 -4.78
CA LEU A 63 -11.79 6.89 -6.19
C LEU A 63 -10.55 6.82 -7.08
N LEU A 64 -9.55 7.68 -6.83
CA LEU A 64 -8.27 7.62 -7.54
C LEU A 64 -7.56 6.27 -7.31
N PHE A 65 -7.50 5.78 -6.07
CA PHE A 65 -6.85 4.50 -5.76
C PHE A 65 -7.57 3.31 -6.38
N ILE A 66 -8.91 3.30 -6.36
CA ILE A 66 -9.71 2.28 -7.06
C ILE A 66 -9.44 2.35 -8.57
N SER A 67 -9.45 3.55 -9.14
CA SER A 67 -9.15 3.76 -10.56
C SER A 67 -7.75 3.29 -10.93
N PHE A 68 -6.75 3.58 -10.09
CA PHE A 68 -5.38 3.12 -10.23
C PHE A 68 -5.29 1.59 -10.19
N ALA A 69 -5.93 0.93 -9.23
CA ALA A 69 -5.94 -0.53 -9.15
C ALA A 69 -6.55 -1.16 -10.42
N VAL A 70 -7.67 -0.61 -10.90
CA VAL A 70 -8.31 -1.06 -12.14
C VAL A 70 -7.41 -0.81 -13.36
N LEU A 71 -6.75 0.35 -13.43
CA LEU A 71 -5.81 0.68 -14.49
C LEU A 71 -4.64 -0.29 -14.52
N LEU A 72 -4.04 -0.59 -13.36
CA LEU A 72 -2.92 -1.51 -13.22
C LEU A 72 -3.30 -2.92 -13.70
N LEU A 73 -4.45 -3.44 -13.24
CA LEU A 73 -4.95 -4.75 -13.66
C LEU A 73 -5.21 -4.80 -15.17
N LYS A 74 -5.82 -3.75 -15.75
CA LYS A 74 -6.04 -3.68 -17.20
C LYS A 74 -4.73 -3.53 -17.98
N ALA A 75 -3.75 -2.81 -17.45
CA ALA A 75 -2.44 -2.66 -18.07
C ALA A 75 -1.74 -4.03 -18.14
N PHE A 76 -1.70 -4.78 -17.04
CA PHE A 76 -1.14 -6.12 -17.03
C PHE A 76 -1.87 -7.05 -17.99
N ARG A 77 -3.22 -7.07 -17.97
CA ARG A 77 -4.06 -7.83 -18.93
C ARG A 77 -3.74 -7.53 -20.40
N ASN A 78 -3.24 -6.33 -20.69
CA ASN A 78 -2.84 -5.93 -22.03
C ASN A 78 -1.35 -6.16 -22.31
N GLY A 79 -0.64 -6.93 -21.48
CA GLY A 79 0.75 -7.35 -21.69
C GLY A 79 1.80 -6.35 -21.20
N PHE A 80 1.45 -5.35 -20.38
CA PHE A 80 2.46 -4.47 -19.79
C PHE A 80 3.31 -5.25 -18.79
N LYS A 81 4.63 -5.20 -18.96
CA LYS A 81 5.60 -5.73 -18.01
C LYS A 81 5.76 -4.78 -16.82
N ALA A 82 6.17 -5.31 -15.67
CA ALA A 82 6.52 -4.55 -14.48
C ALA A 82 7.87 -3.82 -14.68
N SER A 83 7.88 -2.82 -15.56
CA SER A 83 9.03 -1.93 -15.75
C SER A 83 9.25 -1.03 -14.53
N LEU A 84 10.44 -0.44 -14.41
CA LEU A 84 10.82 0.41 -13.28
C LEU A 84 9.76 1.50 -12.94
N PRO A 85 9.18 2.25 -13.90
CA PRO A 85 8.13 3.23 -13.60
C PRO A 85 6.88 2.61 -12.99
N VAL A 86 6.48 1.42 -13.45
CA VAL A 86 5.32 0.69 -12.93
C VAL A 86 5.57 0.27 -11.49
N ILE A 87 6.77 -0.25 -11.21
CA ILE A 87 7.18 -0.67 -9.86
C ILE A 87 7.19 0.53 -8.90
N ILE A 88 7.79 1.65 -9.30
CA ILE A 88 7.79 2.89 -8.50
C ILE A 88 6.35 3.32 -8.21
N THR A 89 5.45 3.24 -9.20
CA THR A 89 4.03 3.60 -9.04
C THR A 89 3.31 2.64 -8.09
N ILE A 90 3.60 1.33 -8.14
CA ILE A 90 3.05 0.34 -7.21
C ILE A 90 3.53 0.61 -5.78
N ILE A 91 4.83 0.82 -5.59
CA ILE A 91 5.42 1.06 -4.27
C ILE A 91 4.85 2.34 -3.65
N THR A 92 4.95 3.46 -4.37
CA THR A 92 4.47 4.76 -3.88
C THR A 92 2.95 4.78 -3.74
N GLY A 93 2.20 4.12 -4.62
CA GLY A 93 0.75 3.99 -4.54
C GLY A 93 0.31 3.19 -3.32
N THR A 94 0.95 2.04 -3.07
CA THR A 94 0.67 1.21 -1.88
C THR A 94 0.98 1.98 -0.60
N ALA A 95 2.15 2.60 -0.53
CA ALA A 95 2.54 3.40 0.62
C ALA A 95 1.58 4.59 0.82
N SER A 96 1.12 5.23 -0.25
CA SER A 96 0.15 6.34 -0.20
C SER A 96 -1.24 5.89 0.27
N VAL A 97 -1.71 4.71 -0.15
CA VAL A 97 -2.98 4.14 0.36
C VAL A 97 -2.87 3.92 1.87
N ILE A 98 -1.78 3.31 2.34
CA ILE A 98 -1.58 3.06 3.76
C ILE A 98 -1.49 4.39 4.52
N ALA A 99 -0.69 5.35 4.04
CA ALA A 99 -0.54 6.67 4.66
C ALA A 99 -1.87 7.42 4.77
N MET A 100 -2.76 7.29 3.80
CA MET A 100 -4.09 7.92 3.85
C MET A 100 -4.90 7.50 5.08
N PHE A 101 -4.78 6.25 5.55
CA PHE A 101 -5.48 5.82 6.77
C PHE A 101 -4.82 6.36 8.04
N PHE A 102 -3.49 6.47 8.07
CA PHE A 102 -2.77 7.11 9.18
C PHE A 102 -3.00 8.62 9.24
N ASP A 103 -3.22 9.28 8.09
CA ASP A 103 -3.60 10.70 8.05
C ASP A 103 -4.90 10.94 8.82
N PHE A 104 -5.84 10.00 8.81
CA PHE A 104 -7.07 10.12 9.59
C PHE A 104 -6.78 10.15 11.09
N ALA A 105 -5.89 9.28 11.57
CA ALA A 105 -5.44 9.25 12.96
C ALA A 105 -4.78 10.58 13.36
N ALA A 106 -3.82 11.03 12.57
CA ALA A 106 -3.08 12.25 12.83
C ALA A 106 -3.98 13.50 12.82
N LEU A 107 -4.99 13.53 11.93
CA LEU A 107 -5.95 14.64 11.88
C LEU A 107 -6.91 14.64 13.05
N ASP A 108 -7.34 13.47 13.55
CA ASP A 108 -8.18 13.38 14.75
C ASP A 108 -7.43 13.85 15.99
N ASP A 109 -6.18 13.40 16.17
CA ASP A 109 -5.31 13.83 17.27
C ASP A 109 -5.03 15.34 17.18
N ILE A 110 -4.76 15.90 16.00
CA ILE A 110 -4.61 17.36 15.83
C ILE A 110 -5.93 18.09 16.13
N GLY A 111 -7.07 17.55 15.70
CA GLY A 111 -8.37 18.15 15.96
C GLY A 111 -8.66 18.24 17.46
N ASN A 112 -8.44 17.16 18.19
CA ASN A 112 -8.76 17.06 19.61
C ASN A 112 -7.66 17.65 20.50
N ASP A 113 -6.39 17.31 20.29
CA ASP A 113 -5.33 17.67 21.23
C ASP A 113 -4.71 19.03 20.92
N TYR A 114 -4.50 19.35 19.63
CA TYR A 114 -3.86 20.63 19.25
C TYR A 114 -4.84 21.80 19.27
N LEU A 115 -6.05 21.63 18.71
CA LEU A 115 -7.02 22.73 18.59
C LEU A 115 -7.84 22.94 19.87
N VAL A 116 -8.30 21.87 20.53
CA VAL A 116 -9.13 22.00 21.76
C VAL A 116 -8.25 22.15 23.00
N HIS A 117 -7.26 21.28 23.19
CA HIS A 117 -6.48 21.23 24.43
C HIS A 117 -5.15 22.00 24.37
N GLY A 118 -4.72 22.43 23.18
CA GLY A 118 -3.51 23.22 22.99
C GLY A 118 -2.20 22.45 23.14
N TYR A 119 -2.23 21.11 23.09
CA TYR A 119 -1.04 20.27 23.17
C TYR A 119 -0.16 20.36 21.92
N ARG A 120 1.11 19.99 22.05
CA ARG A 120 2.09 20.03 20.94
C ARG A 120 2.05 18.73 20.13
N CYS A 121 1.37 18.74 18.98
CA CYS A 121 1.29 17.60 18.05
C CYS A 121 2.40 17.61 16.98
N THR A 122 3.67 17.72 17.39
CA THR A 122 4.79 17.89 16.42
C THR A 122 4.98 16.66 15.52
N GLY A 123 4.77 15.44 16.06
CA GLY A 123 4.97 14.19 15.31
C GLY A 123 3.88 13.96 14.26
N GLU A 124 2.65 14.29 14.60
CA GLU A 124 1.45 14.21 13.77
C GLU A 124 1.57 15.19 12.59
N TRP A 125 2.05 16.41 12.84
CA TRP A 125 2.36 17.35 11.77
C TRP A 125 3.46 16.82 10.84
N PHE A 126 4.55 16.30 11.40
CA PHE A 126 5.62 15.71 10.60
C PHE A 126 5.11 14.56 9.73
N TRP A 127 4.25 13.70 10.29
CA TRP A 127 3.58 12.64 9.55
C TRP A 127 2.72 13.17 8.40
N LEU A 128 1.84 14.13 8.65
CA LEU A 128 0.95 14.68 7.60
C LEU A 128 1.74 15.31 6.45
N PHE A 129 2.80 16.08 6.74
CA PHE A 129 3.65 16.63 5.68
C PHE A 129 4.44 15.54 4.95
N GLY A 130 4.93 14.52 5.67
CA GLY A 130 5.57 13.35 5.07
C GLY A 130 4.63 12.57 4.14
N SER A 131 3.39 12.35 4.57
CA SER A 131 2.33 11.73 3.77
C SER A 131 2.00 12.54 2.52
N LEU A 132 1.95 13.88 2.60
CA LEU A 132 1.79 14.73 1.42
C LEU A 132 2.93 14.56 0.41
N MET A 133 4.18 14.49 0.88
CA MET A 133 5.34 14.25 0.00
C MET A 133 5.26 12.89 -0.69
N LEU A 134 4.87 11.86 0.07
CA LEU A 134 4.67 10.51 -0.47
C LEU A 134 3.55 10.48 -1.52
N ARG A 135 2.42 11.15 -1.25
CA ARG A 135 1.31 11.29 -2.22
C ARG A 135 1.74 12.05 -3.46
N MET A 136 2.56 13.09 -3.32
CA MET A 136 3.11 13.83 -4.46
C MET A 136 3.98 12.92 -5.34
N ALA A 137 4.86 12.11 -4.73
CA ALA A 137 5.68 11.14 -5.45
C ALA A 137 4.80 10.10 -6.19
N PHE A 138 3.75 9.60 -5.53
CA PHE A 138 2.78 8.72 -6.18
C PHE A 138 2.10 9.40 -7.37
N TYR A 139 1.60 10.63 -7.22
CA TYR A 139 0.91 11.34 -8.30
C TYR A 139 1.81 11.60 -9.51
N ILE A 140 3.07 11.97 -9.29
CA ILE A 140 4.06 12.14 -10.37
C ILE A 140 4.32 10.79 -11.06
N SER A 141 4.57 9.72 -10.29
CA SER A 141 4.82 8.40 -10.86
C SER A 141 3.62 7.84 -11.65
N LEU A 142 2.40 8.06 -11.15
CA LEU A 142 1.16 7.67 -11.83
C LEU A 142 0.94 8.46 -13.12
N ALA A 143 1.23 9.76 -13.12
CA ALA A 143 1.17 10.57 -14.35
C ALA A 143 2.14 10.01 -15.41
N LEU A 144 3.38 9.71 -15.03
CA LEU A 144 4.37 9.09 -15.92
C LEU A 144 3.89 7.73 -16.43
N PHE A 145 3.33 6.90 -15.56
CA PHE A 145 2.77 5.60 -15.95
C PHE A 145 1.62 5.73 -16.96
N ILE A 146 0.70 6.68 -16.75
CA ILE A 146 -0.38 6.97 -17.70
C ILE A 146 0.18 7.41 -19.06
N VAL A 147 1.17 8.31 -19.08
CA VAL A 147 1.83 8.74 -20.32
C VAL A 147 2.48 7.55 -21.05
N LEU A 148 3.11 6.64 -20.32
CA LEU A 148 3.67 5.41 -20.89
C LEU A 148 2.58 4.54 -21.53
N ILE A 149 1.45 4.34 -20.85
CA ILE A 149 0.30 3.59 -21.39
C ILE A 149 -0.21 4.21 -22.69
N MET A 150 -0.34 5.55 -22.73
CA MET A 150 -0.85 6.25 -23.89
C MET A 150 0.10 6.15 -25.10
N ARG A 151 1.42 6.04 -24.86
CA ARG A 151 2.45 5.93 -25.91
C ARG A 151 2.65 4.52 -26.46
N SER A 152 2.55 3.47 -25.63
CA SER A 152 3.02 2.12 -26.00
C SER A 152 2.04 1.25 -26.82
N GLN A 153 0.79 1.66 -27.00
CA GLN A 153 -0.24 0.81 -27.62
C GLN A 153 -0.13 0.58 -29.14
N ARG A 154 0.83 1.18 -29.85
CA ARG A 154 1.04 0.86 -31.28
C ARG A 154 1.65 -0.53 -31.53
N ALA A 155 2.06 -1.28 -30.50
CA ALA A 155 2.83 -2.52 -30.66
C ALA A 155 2.35 -3.74 -29.83
N LEU A 156 1.14 -3.72 -29.25
CA LEU A 156 0.67 -4.78 -28.34
C LEU A 156 -0.40 -5.66 -28.98
N THR A 157 0.05 -6.72 -29.67
CA THR A 157 -0.78 -7.87 -30.06
C THR A 157 0.00 -9.17 -29.85
N GLU A 158 -0.70 -10.16 -29.26
CA GLU A 158 -0.36 -11.59 -29.19
C GLU A 158 0.82 -12.05 -28.30
N ALA A 159 0.74 -11.85 -26.98
CA ALA A 159 1.48 -12.67 -25.98
C ALA A 159 0.91 -12.53 -24.55
N SER A 160 -0.42 -12.40 -24.37
CA SER A 160 -0.97 -11.79 -23.15
C SER A 160 -1.10 -12.72 -21.94
N GLY A 161 -1.24 -14.04 -22.10
CA GLY A 161 -1.53 -14.93 -20.95
C GLY A 161 -0.41 -15.01 -19.91
N LEU A 162 0.79 -15.39 -20.35
CA LEU A 162 1.96 -15.66 -19.50
C LEU A 162 2.49 -14.38 -18.84
N VAL A 163 2.58 -13.29 -19.61
CA VAL A 163 3.11 -11.99 -19.16
C VAL A 163 2.25 -11.38 -18.04
N VAL A 164 0.94 -11.63 -18.03
CA VAL A 164 0.04 -11.14 -16.97
C VAL A 164 0.32 -11.82 -15.65
N ASP A 165 0.53 -13.14 -15.67
CA ASP A 165 0.77 -13.91 -14.45
C ASP A 165 2.08 -13.49 -13.78
N GLU A 166 3.13 -13.28 -14.57
CA GLU A 166 4.42 -12.76 -14.10
C GLU A 166 4.32 -11.33 -13.54
N ALA A 167 3.68 -10.41 -14.27
CA ALA A 167 3.57 -9.01 -13.83
C ALA A 167 2.72 -8.86 -12.56
N LEU A 168 1.62 -9.62 -12.44
CA LEU A 168 0.78 -9.64 -11.25
C LEU A 168 1.51 -10.27 -10.06
N PHE A 169 2.26 -11.35 -10.30
CA PHE A 169 3.09 -11.99 -9.29
C PHE A 169 4.15 -11.03 -8.75
N GLU A 170 4.90 -10.36 -9.64
CA GLU A 170 5.90 -9.37 -9.27
C GLU A 170 5.28 -8.18 -8.51
N ALA A 171 4.14 -7.66 -8.98
CA ALA A 171 3.41 -6.60 -8.29
C ALA A 171 3.02 -7.03 -6.86
N THR A 172 2.54 -8.27 -6.69
CA THR A 172 2.15 -8.80 -5.37
C THR A 172 3.32 -8.83 -4.41
N GLN A 173 4.53 -9.19 -4.87
CA GLN A 173 5.72 -9.18 -4.01
C GLN A 173 6.16 -7.76 -3.63
N TRP A 174 6.10 -6.81 -4.56
CA TRP A 174 6.41 -5.41 -4.23
C TRP A 174 5.43 -4.82 -3.22
N VAL A 175 4.14 -5.07 -3.38
CA VAL A 175 3.11 -4.69 -2.38
C VAL A 175 3.38 -5.40 -1.05
N GLY A 176 3.74 -6.68 -1.07
CA GLY A 176 4.10 -7.44 0.13
C GLY A 176 5.30 -6.87 0.87
N ILE A 177 6.34 -6.42 0.15
CA ILE A 177 7.50 -5.73 0.73
C ILE A 177 7.07 -4.42 1.40
N VAL A 178 6.25 -3.58 0.74
CA VAL A 178 5.78 -2.32 1.33
C VAL A 178 4.94 -2.58 2.58
N CYS A 179 3.94 -3.45 2.50
CA CYS A 179 3.11 -3.84 3.65
C CYS A 179 3.96 -4.45 4.79
N GLY A 180 4.90 -5.33 4.46
CA GLY A 180 5.80 -5.96 5.43
C GLY A 180 6.72 -4.96 6.12
N MET A 181 7.38 -4.06 5.37
CA MET A 181 8.23 -3.02 5.95
C MET A 181 7.42 -2.06 6.82
N THR A 182 6.28 -1.56 6.34
CA THR A 182 5.44 -0.64 7.11
C THR A 182 4.88 -1.30 8.35
N GLY A 183 4.45 -2.56 8.26
CA GLY A 183 3.93 -3.31 9.40
C GLY A 183 5.00 -3.64 10.45
N VAL A 184 6.21 -4.02 10.04
CA VAL A 184 7.35 -4.19 10.96
C VAL A 184 7.70 -2.85 11.62
N ALA A 185 7.84 -1.78 10.84
CA ALA A 185 8.15 -0.45 11.38
C ALA A 185 7.07 0.02 12.38
N PHE A 186 5.79 -0.18 12.05
CA PHE A 186 4.67 0.18 12.90
C PHE A 186 4.65 -0.63 14.21
N THR A 187 4.85 -1.94 14.14
CA THR A 187 4.86 -2.81 15.34
C THR A 187 6.09 -2.58 16.22
N VAL A 188 7.25 -2.29 15.64
CA VAL A 188 8.46 -1.86 16.38
C VAL A 188 8.26 -0.49 17.03
N TYR A 189 7.67 0.47 16.31
CA TYR A 189 7.33 1.77 16.86
C TYR A 189 6.34 1.65 18.03
N ALA A 190 5.27 0.87 17.83
CA ALA A 190 4.30 0.59 18.88
C ALA A 190 4.97 -0.06 20.10
N TYR A 191 5.91 -0.99 19.91
CA TYR A 191 6.68 -1.55 21.01
C TYR A 191 7.53 -0.50 21.74
N ALA A 192 8.25 0.35 21.01
CA ALA A 192 9.15 1.35 21.59
C ALA A 192 8.42 2.47 22.32
N VAL A 193 7.26 2.89 21.81
CA VAL A 193 6.49 4.03 22.35
C VAL A 193 5.50 3.61 23.43
N LEU A 194 4.94 2.40 23.37
CA LEU A 194 3.89 1.94 24.30
C LEU A 194 4.43 1.16 25.52
N GLY A 195 5.73 1.25 25.84
CA GLY A 195 6.37 0.49 26.92
C GLY A 195 5.65 0.52 28.29
N ASP A 196 5.72 -0.60 29.02
CA ASP A 196 5.28 -0.96 30.40
C ASP A 196 3.92 -0.48 30.96
N ALA A 197 3.18 0.37 30.26
CA ALA A 197 1.87 0.80 30.69
C ALA A 197 0.83 -0.21 30.19
N ALA A 198 0.19 -0.92 31.13
CA ALA A 198 -1.00 -1.74 30.93
C ALA A 198 -1.85 -1.22 29.77
N LEU A 199 -1.65 -1.81 28.59
CA LEU A 199 -2.34 -1.37 27.38
C LEU A 199 -3.82 -1.53 27.67
N LYS A 200 -4.52 -0.41 27.79
CA LYS A 200 -5.97 -0.42 27.88
C LYS A 200 -6.46 -1.21 26.66
N SER A 201 -7.37 -2.16 26.86
CA SER A 201 -7.84 -3.06 25.82
C SER A 201 -8.21 -2.34 24.50
N TRP A 202 -8.77 -1.13 24.60
CA TRP A 202 -9.12 -0.31 23.43
C TRP A 202 -7.91 0.07 22.54
N LEU A 203 -6.76 0.38 23.13
CA LEU A 203 -5.56 0.79 22.40
C LEU A 203 -4.95 -0.39 21.65
N THR A 204 -4.97 -1.58 22.25
CA THR A 204 -4.59 -2.83 21.57
C THR A 204 -5.47 -3.09 20.35
N TRP A 205 -6.80 -2.94 20.48
CA TRP A 205 -7.72 -3.08 19.35
C TRP A 205 -7.45 -2.07 18.23
N LEU A 206 -7.13 -0.82 18.59
CA LEU A 206 -6.76 0.21 17.63
C LEU A 206 -5.46 -0.15 16.88
N MET A 207 -4.44 -0.65 17.59
CA MET A 207 -3.18 -1.09 16.94
C MET A 207 -3.41 -2.27 16.00
N LEU A 208 -4.25 -3.24 16.39
CA LEU A 208 -4.63 -4.36 15.52
C LEU A 208 -5.42 -3.89 14.30
N PHE A 209 -6.27 -2.88 14.42
CA PHE A 209 -6.97 -2.26 13.30
C PHE A 209 -5.98 -1.65 12.30
N TYR A 210 -4.96 -0.90 12.75
CA TYR A 210 -3.93 -0.37 11.84
C TYR A 210 -3.11 -1.48 11.18
N CYS A 211 -2.79 -2.56 11.91
CA CYS A 211 -2.16 -3.73 11.30
C CYS A 211 -3.04 -4.34 10.20
N ALA A 212 -4.35 -4.48 10.44
CA ALA A 212 -5.27 -4.95 9.42
C ALA A 212 -5.27 -4.03 8.19
N VAL A 213 -5.30 -2.70 8.39
CA VAL A 213 -5.25 -1.72 7.31
C VAL A 213 -3.96 -1.83 6.48
N ILE A 214 -2.80 -2.00 7.14
CA ILE A 214 -1.50 -2.12 6.46
C ILE A 214 -1.47 -3.34 5.53
N ILE A 215 -2.08 -4.47 5.91
CA ILE A 215 -2.02 -5.71 5.11
C ILE A 215 -3.07 -5.80 3.99
N ILE A 216 -4.15 -5.00 4.06
CA ILE A 216 -5.25 -5.02 3.07
C ILE A 216 -4.77 -4.96 1.60
N PRO A 217 -3.83 -4.07 1.21
CA PRO A 217 -3.40 -4.00 -0.19
C PRO A 217 -2.81 -5.32 -0.71
N TRP A 218 -2.01 -5.99 0.12
CA TRP A 218 -1.44 -7.29 -0.22
C TRP A 218 -2.50 -8.39 -0.26
N LEU A 219 -3.39 -8.45 0.74
CA LEU A 219 -4.49 -9.42 0.77
C LEU A 219 -5.40 -9.28 -0.44
N ALA A 220 -5.70 -8.05 -0.89
CA ALA A 220 -6.52 -7.81 -2.07
C ALA A 220 -5.90 -8.39 -3.34
N LEU A 221 -4.58 -8.23 -3.54
CA LEU A 221 -3.88 -8.81 -4.70
C LEU A 221 -3.82 -10.34 -4.61
N VAL A 222 -3.52 -10.90 -3.45
CA VAL A 222 -3.49 -12.35 -3.24
C VAL A 222 -4.87 -12.97 -3.45
N ALA A 223 -5.93 -12.37 -2.90
CA ALA A 223 -7.29 -12.85 -3.09
C ALA A 223 -7.71 -12.78 -4.56
N TYR A 224 -7.41 -11.67 -5.24
CA TYR A 224 -7.63 -11.54 -6.68
C TYR A 224 -6.90 -12.63 -7.48
N TRP A 225 -5.64 -12.89 -7.12
CA TRP A 225 -4.82 -13.90 -7.77
C TRP A 225 -5.33 -15.32 -7.53
N ILE A 226 -5.70 -15.68 -6.30
CA ILE A 226 -6.31 -16.97 -5.95
C ILE A 226 -7.64 -17.15 -6.70
N PHE A 227 -8.50 -16.14 -6.72
CA PHE A 227 -9.77 -16.19 -7.46
C PHE A 227 -9.54 -16.41 -8.96
N ARG A 228 -8.56 -15.72 -9.53
CA ARG A 228 -8.16 -15.91 -10.93
C ARG A 228 -7.58 -17.31 -11.18
N LEU A 229 -6.84 -17.86 -10.23
CA LEU A 229 -6.27 -19.21 -10.34
C LEU A 229 -7.37 -20.28 -10.28
N ALA A 230 -8.34 -20.12 -9.36
CA ALA A 230 -9.47 -21.03 -9.21
C ALA A 230 -10.39 -21.08 -10.44
N THR A 231 -10.39 -20.03 -11.26
CA THR A 231 -11.22 -19.92 -12.47
C THR A 231 -10.52 -20.41 -13.75
N LYS A 232 -9.22 -20.68 -13.73
CA LYS A 232 -8.50 -21.23 -14.89
C LYS A 232 -8.68 -22.75 -14.98
N THR A 233 -9.03 -23.24 -16.18
CA THR A 233 -9.21 -24.67 -16.46
C THR A 233 -7.88 -25.43 -16.55
N ASP A 234 -6.82 -24.79 -17.05
CA ASP A 234 -5.48 -25.37 -17.13
C ASP A 234 -4.71 -25.16 -15.81
N ARG A 235 -4.41 -26.26 -15.12
CA ARG A 235 -3.83 -26.28 -13.76
C ARG A 235 -2.30 -26.16 -13.73
N THR A 236 -1.61 -26.21 -14.86
CA THR A 236 -0.14 -26.07 -14.94
C THR A 236 0.24 -24.60 -15.04
N VAL A 237 -0.01 -23.85 -13.95
CA VAL A 237 0.18 -22.38 -13.92
C VAL A 237 1.59 -21.97 -13.49
N TYR A 238 2.32 -22.84 -12.77
CA TYR A 238 3.69 -22.57 -12.38
C TYR A 238 4.66 -23.46 -13.13
N ASP A 239 5.68 -22.83 -13.69
CA ASP A 239 6.90 -23.52 -14.09
C ASP A 239 7.59 -24.14 -12.87
N GLU A 240 8.33 -25.22 -13.08
CA GLU A 240 9.05 -25.93 -12.03
C GLU A 240 10.00 -25.00 -11.28
N LYS A 241 10.62 -24.05 -12.00
CA LYS A 241 11.44 -22.99 -11.41
C LYS A 241 10.64 -22.12 -10.44
N GLN A 242 9.43 -21.69 -10.81
CA GLN A 242 8.59 -20.85 -9.95
C GLN A 242 8.15 -21.60 -8.69
N ARG A 243 7.85 -22.91 -8.80
CA ARG A 243 7.55 -23.76 -7.63
C ARG A 243 8.76 -23.88 -6.71
N HIS A 244 9.94 -24.10 -7.29
CA HIS A 244 11.18 -24.20 -6.54
C HIS A 244 11.51 -22.89 -5.81
N ASP A 245 11.40 -21.73 -6.49
CA ASP A 245 11.65 -20.42 -5.88
C ASP A 245 10.64 -20.10 -4.76
N LEU A 246 9.38 -20.48 -4.93
CA LEU A 246 8.34 -20.31 -3.92
C LEU A 246 8.57 -21.21 -2.70
N ALA A 247 8.92 -22.49 -2.91
CA ALA A 247 9.28 -23.42 -1.85
C ALA A 247 10.53 -22.97 -1.09
N PHE A 248 11.57 -22.52 -1.82
CA PHE A 248 12.79 -22.00 -1.22
C PHE A 248 12.52 -20.75 -0.39
N SER A 249 11.73 -19.80 -0.91
CA SER A 249 11.39 -18.57 -0.19
C SER A 249 10.55 -18.87 1.06
N GLY A 250 9.66 -19.86 0.99
CA GLY A 250 8.94 -20.38 2.15
C GLY A 250 9.87 -20.99 3.19
N MET A 251 10.85 -21.80 2.76
CA MET A 251 11.86 -22.39 3.65
C MET A 251 12.74 -21.32 4.31
N VAL A 252 13.21 -20.31 3.56
CA VAL A 252 13.99 -19.19 4.12
C VAL A 252 13.17 -18.42 5.14
N THR A 253 11.90 -18.15 4.83
CA THR A 253 10.99 -17.44 5.75
C THR A 253 10.80 -18.24 7.03
N TRP A 254 10.50 -19.52 6.94
CA TRP A 254 10.37 -20.41 8.09
C TRP A 254 11.65 -20.52 8.93
N LEU A 255 12.81 -20.68 8.28
CA LEU A 255 14.09 -20.72 8.99
C LEU A 255 14.41 -19.38 9.68
N SER A 256 14.12 -18.25 9.02
CA SER A 256 14.32 -16.91 9.58
C SER A 256 13.34 -16.59 10.71
N SER A 257 12.17 -17.24 10.74
CA SER A 257 11.17 -16.98 11.76
C SER A 257 11.54 -17.60 13.10
N ILE A 258 12.37 -18.65 13.14
CA ILE A 258 12.88 -19.27 14.37
C ILE A 258 13.71 -18.27 15.21
N PRO A 259 14.81 -17.68 14.71
CA PRO A 259 15.57 -16.69 15.48
C PRO A 259 14.74 -15.44 15.75
N LEU A 260 13.84 -15.04 14.85
CA LEU A 260 12.93 -13.92 15.08
C LEU A 260 12.04 -14.15 16.31
N MET A 261 11.42 -15.33 16.42
CA MET A 261 10.59 -15.69 17.59
C MET A 261 11.43 -15.90 18.84
N ALA A 262 12.65 -16.42 18.73
CA ALA A 262 13.56 -16.51 19.85
C ALA A 262 13.90 -15.12 20.43
N VAL A 263 14.15 -14.12 19.58
CA VAL A 263 14.39 -12.73 20.01
C VAL A 263 13.16 -12.16 20.73
N ILE A 264 11.96 -12.31 20.18
CA ILE A 264 10.73 -11.86 20.84
C ILE A 264 10.54 -12.55 22.19
N MET A 265 10.78 -13.86 22.26
CA MET A 265 10.68 -14.63 23.50
C MET A 265 11.67 -14.12 24.55
N ILE A 266 12.92 -13.85 24.17
CA ILE A 266 13.94 -13.30 25.09
C ILE A 266 13.52 -11.92 25.60
N ILE A 267 13.00 -11.05 24.73
CA ILE A 267 12.52 -9.70 25.10
C ILE A 267 11.32 -9.76 26.07
N ASN A 268 10.50 -10.81 25.95
CA ASN A 268 9.30 -11.02 26.77
C ASN A 268 9.53 -11.88 28.01
N PHE A 269 10.74 -12.41 28.19
CA PHE A 269 11.01 -13.36 29.26
C PHE A 269 10.86 -12.69 30.63
N GLY A 270 9.91 -13.17 31.43
CA GLY A 270 9.66 -12.69 32.79
C GLY A 270 8.66 -11.54 32.93
N ASP A 271 7.99 -11.11 31.85
CA ASP A 271 7.02 -10.00 31.93
C ASP A 271 5.86 -10.17 30.91
N GLU A 272 4.80 -10.85 31.35
CA GLU A 272 3.60 -11.14 30.55
C GLU A 272 2.74 -9.90 30.27
N SER A 273 3.01 -8.77 30.94
CA SER A 273 2.19 -7.56 30.86
C SER A 273 2.56 -6.62 29.71
N ARG A 274 3.65 -6.92 28.99
CA ARG A 274 4.19 -6.06 27.94
C ARG A 274 3.32 -6.05 26.68
N ALA A 275 3.28 -4.90 26.01
CA ALA A 275 2.64 -4.70 24.70
C ALA A 275 3.02 -5.75 23.63
N THR A 276 4.19 -6.35 23.79
CA THR A 276 4.70 -7.47 22.99
C THR A 276 3.82 -8.72 23.03
N ALA A 277 3.09 -8.98 24.11
CA ALA A 277 2.19 -10.12 24.23
C ALA A 277 1.01 -10.05 23.23
N HIS A 278 0.66 -8.86 22.76
CA HIS A 278 -0.42 -8.67 21.78
C HIS A 278 0.10 -8.34 20.37
N LEU A 279 1.29 -7.77 20.26
CA LEU A 279 1.86 -7.34 18.98
C LEU A 279 2.85 -8.36 18.36
N TRP A 280 3.21 -9.43 19.07
CA TRP A 280 4.11 -10.47 18.51
C TRP A 280 3.56 -11.09 17.23
N PHE A 281 2.25 -11.35 17.16
CA PHE A 281 1.64 -11.98 15.98
C PHE A 281 1.64 -11.04 14.77
N PRO A 282 1.14 -9.78 14.86
CA PRO A 282 1.30 -8.82 13.77
C PRO A 282 2.75 -8.64 13.34
N PHE A 283 3.69 -8.50 14.28
CA PHE A 283 5.11 -8.37 13.96
C PHE A 283 5.63 -9.60 13.20
N TYR A 284 5.34 -10.81 13.68
CA TYR A 284 5.69 -12.06 13.02
C TYR A 284 5.11 -12.14 11.61
N LEU A 285 3.84 -11.79 11.44
CA LEU A 285 3.14 -11.78 10.15
C LEU A 285 3.83 -10.85 9.16
N PHE A 286 4.11 -9.62 9.54
CA PHE A 286 4.74 -8.64 8.66
C PHE A 286 6.21 -8.93 8.36
N ALA A 287 6.96 -9.42 9.35
CA ALA A 287 8.34 -9.85 9.14
C ALA A 287 8.40 -11.06 8.20
N SER A 288 7.51 -12.03 8.38
CA SER A 288 7.42 -13.20 7.50
C SER A 288 7.03 -12.78 6.09
N LEU A 289 6.04 -11.89 5.95
CA LEU A 289 5.63 -11.33 4.66
C LEU A 289 6.79 -10.60 3.96
N LEU A 290 7.54 -9.78 4.70
CA LEU A 290 8.68 -9.03 4.19
C LEU A 290 9.78 -9.97 3.68
N ILE A 291 10.20 -10.93 4.50
CA ILE A 291 11.27 -11.88 4.18
C ILE A 291 10.85 -12.76 3.00
N PHE A 292 9.62 -13.26 3.02
CA PHE A 292 9.08 -14.07 1.92
C PHE A 292 9.07 -13.28 0.62
N SER A 293 8.47 -12.08 0.61
CA SER A 293 8.31 -11.28 -0.60
C SER A 293 9.65 -10.82 -1.16
N ALA A 294 10.59 -10.40 -0.30
CA ALA A 294 11.92 -9.99 -0.73
C ALA A 294 12.75 -11.16 -1.28
N THR A 295 12.75 -12.31 -0.59
CA THR A 295 13.48 -13.51 -1.05
C THR A 295 12.93 -14.01 -2.37
N LEU A 296 11.60 -14.07 -2.50
CA LEU A 296 10.96 -14.55 -3.71
C LEU A 296 11.22 -13.64 -4.91
N LEU A 297 11.09 -12.32 -4.71
CA LEU A 297 11.34 -11.34 -5.76
C LEU A 297 12.81 -11.32 -6.23
N THR A 298 13.76 -11.43 -5.30
CA THR A 298 15.19 -11.44 -5.65
C THR A 298 15.58 -12.67 -6.47
N ARG A 299 14.98 -13.84 -6.19
CA ARG A 299 15.18 -15.05 -6.98
C ARG A 299 14.49 -14.99 -8.33
N PHE A 300 13.24 -14.54 -8.34
CA PHE A 300 12.44 -14.39 -9.56
C PHE A 300 13.16 -13.54 -10.62
N ARG A 301 13.84 -12.46 -10.21
CA ARG A 301 14.59 -11.58 -11.14
C ARG A 301 15.97 -12.10 -11.57
N ARG A 302 16.53 -13.10 -10.88
CA ARG A 302 17.91 -13.57 -11.11
C ARG A 302 18.06 -14.60 -12.22
N GLY A 303 16.97 -15.13 -12.77
CA GLY A 303 17.03 -16.02 -13.93
C GLY A 303 15.84 -15.85 -14.83
#